data_AF-A0AAN7C2P1-F1
#
_entry.id   AF-A0AAN7C2P1-F1
#
_cell.length_a   1.000
_cell.length_b   1.000
_cell.length_c   1.000
_cell.angle_alpha   90.00
_cell.angle_beta   90.00
_cell.angle_gamma   90.00
#
_symmetry.space_group_name_H-M   'P 1'
#
loop_
_entity.id
_entity.type
_entity.pdbx_description
1 polymer ?
#
loop_
_entity_poly.entity_id
_entity_poly.type
_entity_poly.pdbx_seq_one_letter_code
_entity_poly.pdbx_strand_id
1 'polypeptide(L)'
;MRELEETARRVLRALRRIDNVKYSNLRVAVIGGLARMHYDPRGRVTEDVDFFVDIPGFSIPTELKTAIEALDGFSQTREVFYYAYDTPEGKHVSHKVDFIARNVCPYRPSAAQRIRDIPQGVIPYISRKDLVVFKIESCGVRKQTKQGLIDAIDAETLLSMVKTPLALTPQQQAIVEDRIEDVMSHCKHRPRWWWRKQLGLPEEDEEDEEKEGREGDNEGDKEGGKEGDEGSSEEDVEEDTEEDNTLLYFSSC
;
A
#
# COMPACT_ATOMS: atom_id res chain seq x y z
N MET A 1 9.80 -15.89 7.39
CA MET A 1 10.15 -14.71 8.20
C MET A 1 11.66 -14.55 8.40
N ARG A 2 12.37 -15.50 9.05
CA ARG A 2 13.82 -15.36 9.32
C ARG A 2 14.69 -15.01 8.10
N GLU A 3 14.45 -15.66 6.95
CA GLU A 3 15.18 -15.39 5.70
C GLU A 3 14.86 -14.00 5.11
N LEU A 4 13.60 -13.57 5.15
CA LEU A 4 13.20 -12.22 4.73
C LEU A 4 13.79 -11.13 5.63
N GLU A 5 13.81 -11.34 6.94
CA GLU A 5 14.47 -10.40 7.86
C GLU A 5 15.97 -10.33 7.61
N GLU A 6 16.62 -11.47 7.33
CA GLU A 6 18.04 -11.49 6.99
C GLU A 6 18.32 -10.77 5.67
N THR A 7 17.47 -10.99 4.67
CA THR A 7 17.47 -10.22 3.41
C THR A 7 17.36 -8.73 3.70
N ALA A 8 16.39 -8.32 4.52
CA ALA A 8 16.20 -6.91 4.88
C ALA A 8 17.45 -6.32 5.56
N ARG A 9 18.06 -7.04 6.51
CA ARG A 9 19.32 -6.61 7.16
C ARG A 9 20.47 -6.46 6.16
N ARG A 10 20.58 -7.38 5.20
CA ARG A 10 21.64 -7.35 4.17
C ARG A 10 21.43 -6.23 3.17
N VAL A 11 20.20 -6.02 2.71
CA VAL A 11 19.82 -4.86 1.87
C VAL A 11 20.18 -3.55 2.60
N LEU A 12 19.76 -3.39 3.85
CA LEU A 12 20.10 -2.20 4.65
C LEU A 12 21.62 -1.99 4.75
N ARG A 13 22.39 -3.06 4.99
CA ARG A 13 23.85 -3.01 5.04
C ARG A 13 24.46 -2.62 3.68
N ALA A 14 23.93 -3.15 2.58
CA ALA A 14 24.40 -2.86 1.23
C ALA A 14 24.12 -1.40 0.86
N LEU A 15 22.89 -0.92 1.07
CA LEU A 15 22.50 0.46 0.81
C LEU A 15 23.33 1.48 1.60
N ARG A 16 23.83 1.16 2.81
CA ARG A 16 24.77 2.02 3.56
C ARG A 16 26.09 2.27 2.83
N ARG A 17 26.48 1.38 1.90
CA ARG A 17 27.71 1.48 1.12
C ARG A 17 27.56 2.38 -0.11
N ILE A 18 26.36 2.85 -0.43
CA ILE A 18 26.15 3.83 -1.49
C ILE A 18 26.77 5.14 -1.01
N ASP A 19 27.99 5.39 -1.45
CA ASP A 19 28.73 6.61 -1.13
C ASP A 19 28.43 7.69 -2.17
N ASN A 20 27.28 8.35 -1.97
CA ASN A 20 26.85 9.46 -2.79
C ASN A 20 26.29 10.56 -1.89
N VAL A 21 26.86 11.76 -1.98
CA VAL A 21 26.47 12.92 -1.17
C VAL A 21 24.98 13.22 -1.30
N LYS A 22 24.39 13.03 -2.50
CA LYS A 22 22.94 13.19 -2.78
C LYS A 22 22.07 12.29 -1.91
N TYR A 23 22.56 11.09 -1.56
CA TYR A 23 21.81 10.09 -0.79
C TYR A 23 22.35 9.91 0.64
N SER A 24 23.21 10.82 1.11
CA SER A 24 23.77 10.80 2.47
C SER A 24 22.71 10.84 3.59
N ASN A 25 21.57 11.49 3.31
CA ASN A 25 20.43 11.61 4.22
C ASN A 25 19.27 10.66 3.90
N LEU A 26 19.50 9.66 3.05
CA LEU A 26 18.48 8.70 2.64
C LEU A 26 17.83 8.04 3.87
N ARG A 27 16.52 8.19 4.02
CA ARG A 27 15.76 7.52 5.09
C ARG A 27 15.02 6.32 4.53
N VAL A 28 14.96 5.26 5.33
CA VAL A 28 14.31 4.00 4.96
C VAL A 28 13.48 3.45 6.11
N ALA A 29 12.43 2.71 5.76
CA ALA A 29 11.68 1.86 6.68
C ALA A 29 11.25 0.58 5.94
N VAL A 30 11.21 -0.57 6.63
CA VAL A 30 10.58 -1.78 6.09
C VAL A 30 9.07 -1.64 6.24
N ILE A 31 8.35 -1.83 5.13
CA ILE A 31 6.89 -1.71 5.03
C ILE A 31 6.27 -3.03 4.52
N GLY A 32 5.00 -2.98 4.12
CA GLY A 32 4.36 -4.07 3.38
C GLY A 32 4.24 -5.40 4.12
N GLY A 33 4.39 -6.50 3.40
CA GLY A 33 4.10 -7.85 3.90
C GLY A 33 5.03 -8.28 5.04
N LEU A 34 6.31 -7.96 4.97
CA LEU A 34 7.27 -8.30 6.02
C LEU A 34 6.99 -7.55 7.32
N ALA A 35 6.64 -6.25 7.23
CA ALA A 35 6.21 -5.48 8.40
C ALA A 35 4.91 -6.03 9.01
N ARG A 36 3.96 -6.49 8.18
CA ARG A 36 2.75 -7.16 8.66
C ARG A 36 3.07 -8.44 9.41
N MET A 37 3.96 -9.29 8.88
CA MET A 37 4.41 -10.51 9.57
C MET A 37 5.15 -10.22 10.88
N HIS A 38 5.85 -9.09 10.98
CA HIS A 38 6.47 -8.66 12.23
C HIS A 38 5.44 -8.44 13.35
N TYR A 39 4.30 -7.83 13.03
CA TYR A 39 3.24 -7.59 14.01
C TYR A 39 2.32 -8.79 14.24
N ASP A 40 2.06 -9.60 13.20
CA ASP A 40 1.31 -10.85 13.29
C ASP A 40 2.09 -12.03 12.70
N PRO A 41 2.99 -12.66 13.49
CA PRO A 41 3.84 -13.75 13.02
C PRO A 41 3.08 -15.05 12.69
N ARG A 42 1.80 -15.15 13.07
CA ARG A 42 0.98 -16.37 12.89
C ARG A 42 0.00 -16.26 11.73
N GLY A 43 -0.15 -15.09 11.10
CA GLY A 43 -1.03 -14.92 9.96
C GLY A 43 -0.35 -15.21 8.62
N ARG A 44 -0.80 -14.51 7.58
CA ARG A 44 -0.30 -14.73 6.21
C ARG A 44 1.20 -14.48 6.09
N VAL A 45 1.79 -15.14 5.11
CA VAL A 45 3.20 -14.95 4.71
C VAL A 45 3.32 -14.02 3.50
N THR A 46 4.52 -13.52 3.28
CA THR A 46 4.93 -12.77 2.07
C THR A 46 6.23 -13.40 1.55
N GLU A 47 6.59 -13.10 0.31
CA GLU A 47 7.80 -13.65 -0.35
C GLU A 47 8.85 -12.58 -0.66
N ASP A 48 8.51 -11.31 -0.44
CA ASP A 48 9.25 -10.11 -0.80
C ASP A 48 9.53 -9.20 0.42
N VAL A 49 10.39 -8.21 0.19
CA VAL A 49 10.77 -7.21 1.17
C VAL A 49 10.52 -5.82 0.60
N ASP A 50 9.52 -5.14 1.13
CA ASP A 50 9.20 -3.77 0.76
C ASP A 50 9.93 -2.75 1.64
N PHE A 51 10.56 -1.76 1.01
CA PHE A 51 11.17 -0.62 1.66
C PHE A 51 10.48 0.68 1.25
N PHE A 52 10.02 1.45 2.22
CA PHE A 52 9.86 2.88 2.02
C PHE A 52 11.23 3.53 1.88
N VAL A 53 11.39 4.39 0.88
CA VAL A 53 12.60 5.16 0.63
C VAL A 53 12.25 6.64 0.50
N ASP A 54 12.88 7.48 1.32
CA ASP A 54 12.52 8.90 1.45
C ASP A 54 13.07 9.79 0.33
N ILE A 55 12.74 9.43 -0.91
CA ILE A 55 13.13 10.15 -2.12
C ILE A 55 11.87 10.76 -2.74
N PRO A 56 11.87 12.07 -3.07
CA PRO A 56 10.74 12.70 -3.72
C PRO A 56 10.49 12.08 -5.10
N GLY A 57 9.21 11.99 -5.48
CA GLY A 57 8.77 11.41 -6.74
C GLY A 57 8.04 10.08 -6.54
N PHE A 58 7.55 9.53 -7.65
CA PHE A 58 6.78 8.29 -7.70
C PHE A 58 7.63 7.05 -7.99
N SER A 59 8.92 7.23 -8.27
CA SER A 59 9.84 6.16 -8.62
C SER A 59 11.24 6.39 -8.07
N ILE A 60 12.02 5.32 -7.96
CA ILE A 60 13.44 5.43 -7.61
C ILE A 60 14.21 6.02 -8.79
N PRO A 61 14.98 7.11 -8.60
CA PRO A 61 15.78 7.72 -9.67
C PRO A 61 16.75 6.72 -10.29
N THR A 62 16.93 6.79 -11.62
CA THR A 62 17.81 5.90 -12.37
C THR A 62 19.21 5.83 -11.77
N GLU A 63 19.79 6.96 -11.37
CA GLU A 63 21.13 6.96 -10.75
C GLU A 63 21.20 6.15 -9.47
N LEU A 64 20.12 6.12 -8.67
CA LEU A 64 20.07 5.29 -7.47
C LEU A 64 19.82 3.83 -7.81
N LYS A 65 18.96 3.53 -8.79
CA LYS A 65 18.74 2.16 -9.28
C LYS A 65 20.07 1.53 -9.72
N THR A 66 20.83 2.22 -10.57
CA THR A 66 22.16 1.78 -11.01
C THR A 66 23.13 1.63 -9.84
N ALA A 67 23.12 2.55 -8.87
CA ALA A 67 23.98 2.43 -7.69
C ALA A 67 23.61 1.21 -6.81
N ILE A 68 22.32 0.85 -6.74
CA ILE A 68 21.84 -0.35 -6.03
C ILE A 68 22.25 -1.61 -6.78
N GLU A 69 22.08 -1.65 -8.10
CA GLU A 69 22.46 -2.78 -8.96
C GLU A 69 23.94 -3.10 -8.92
N ALA A 70 24.79 -2.08 -8.72
CA ALA A 70 26.23 -2.25 -8.59
C ALA A 70 26.65 -2.85 -7.24
N LEU A 71 25.74 -3.02 -6.28
CA LEU A 71 26.05 -3.61 -4.97
C LEU A 71 25.99 -5.15 -5.03
N ASP A 72 26.94 -5.79 -4.33
CA ASP A 72 26.96 -7.25 -4.21
C ASP A 72 25.63 -7.83 -3.72
N GLY A 73 25.16 -8.85 -4.44
CA GLY A 73 23.92 -9.58 -4.14
C GLY A 73 22.70 -9.00 -4.82
N PHE A 74 22.75 -7.77 -5.35
CA PHE A 74 21.64 -7.24 -6.14
C PHE A 74 21.67 -7.74 -7.58
N SER A 75 20.49 -8.01 -8.10
CA SER A 75 20.24 -8.12 -9.53
C SER A 75 18.91 -7.45 -9.86
N GLN A 76 18.76 -7.01 -11.10
CA GLN A 76 17.51 -6.46 -11.59
C GLN A 76 17.04 -7.29 -12.78
N THR A 77 15.77 -7.66 -12.78
CA THR A 77 15.10 -8.23 -13.95
C THR A 77 13.91 -7.36 -14.28
N ARG A 78 13.97 -6.69 -15.44
CA ARG A 78 13.03 -5.62 -15.82
C ARG A 78 13.06 -4.49 -14.79
N GLU A 79 11.99 -4.31 -14.01
CA GLU A 79 11.86 -3.25 -12.99
C GLU A 79 11.91 -3.79 -11.56
N VAL A 80 12.17 -5.09 -11.38
CA VAL A 80 12.15 -5.76 -10.07
C VAL A 80 13.57 -6.01 -9.59
N PHE A 81 13.88 -5.60 -8.36
CA PHE A 81 15.13 -5.96 -7.71
C PHE A 81 15.01 -7.29 -7.00
N TYR A 82 16.08 -8.07 -7.08
CA TYR A 82 16.28 -9.25 -6.26
C TYR A 82 17.54 -9.05 -5.42
N TYR A 83 17.52 -9.56 -4.20
CA TYR A 83 18.70 -9.65 -3.35
C TYR A 83 19.00 -11.11 -3.05
N ALA A 84 20.16 -11.58 -3.52
CA ALA A 84 20.61 -12.95 -3.40
C ALA A 84 21.85 -13.08 -2.51
N TYR A 85 21.91 -14.18 -1.76
CA TYR A 85 23.08 -14.54 -0.96
C TYR A 85 23.09 -16.02 -0.63
N ASP A 86 24.28 -16.54 -0.35
CA ASP A 86 24.44 -17.90 0.17
C ASP A 86 24.46 -17.90 1.70
N THR A 87 23.78 -18.87 2.28
CA THR A 87 23.80 -19.16 3.71
C THR A 87 25.06 -19.93 4.10
N PRO A 88 25.49 -19.91 5.37
CA PRO A 88 26.61 -20.74 5.85
C PRO A 88 26.41 -22.24 5.57
N GLU A 89 25.17 -22.69 5.47
CA GLU A 89 24.80 -24.08 5.16
C GLU A 89 24.83 -24.39 3.66
N GLY A 90 25.21 -23.44 2.80
CA GLY A 90 25.30 -23.61 1.35
C GLY A 90 23.96 -23.51 0.60
N LYS A 91 22.87 -23.14 1.28
CA LYS A 91 21.60 -22.81 0.61
C LYS A 91 21.71 -21.43 -0.05
N HIS A 92 21.37 -21.36 -1.33
CA HIS A 92 21.17 -20.12 -2.07
C HIS A 92 19.80 -19.52 -1.74
N VAL A 93 19.77 -18.26 -1.34
CA VAL A 93 18.54 -17.50 -1.04
C VAL A 93 18.45 -16.33 -2.00
N SER A 94 17.26 -16.10 -2.56
CA SER A 94 16.95 -14.93 -3.38
C SER A 94 15.53 -14.46 -3.10
N HIS A 95 15.38 -13.18 -2.80
CA HIS A 95 14.10 -12.56 -2.51
C HIS A 95 13.90 -11.30 -3.35
N LYS A 96 12.67 -11.05 -3.75
CA LYS A 96 12.27 -9.77 -4.35
C LYS A 96 12.37 -8.65 -3.31
N VAL A 97 12.89 -7.51 -3.76
CA VAL A 97 13.06 -6.30 -2.95
C VAL A 97 12.42 -5.14 -3.68
N ASP A 98 11.43 -4.51 -3.07
CA ASP A 98 10.77 -3.35 -3.66
C ASP A 98 11.16 -2.08 -2.90
N PHE A 99 11.43 -1.02 -3.66
CA PHE A 99 11.74 0.29 -3.12
C PHE A 99 10.64 1.26 -3.52
N ILE A 100 9.85 1.67 -2.54
CA ILE A 100 8.69 2.53 -2.71
C ILE A 100 9.09 3.97 -2.38
N ALA A 101 8.99 4.85 -3.38
CA ALA A 101 9.35 6.26 -3.27
C ALA A 101 8.33 7.06 -2.45
N ARG A 102 8.72 8.26 -1.99
CA ARG A 102 7.94 9.06 -1.03
C ARG A 102 6.53 9.34 -1.49
N ASN A 103 6.34 9.72 -2.76
CA ASN A 103 5.04 10.20 -3.24
C ASN A 103 4.07 9.06 -3.58
N VAL A 104 4.55 7.81 -3.61
CA VAL A 104 3.67 6.63 -3.72
C VAL A 104 3.00 6.32 -2.37
N CYS A 105 3.66 6.67 -1.26
CA CYS A 105 3.11 6.50 0.07
C CYS A 105 2.23 7.69 0.47
N PRO A 106 1.19 7.48 1.29
CA PRO A 106 0.28 8.55 1.70
C PRO A 106 0.99 9.66 2.50
N TYR A 107 2.07 9.30 3.21
CA TYR A 107 2.94 10.22 3.93
C TYR A 107 4.26 9.51 4.28
N ARG A 108 5.24 10.26 4.80
CA ARG A 108 6.47 9.68 5.34
C ARG A 108 6.19 8.99 6.69
N PRO A 109 6.40 7.67 6.83
CA PRO A 109 6.16 6.99 8.09
C PRO A 109 7.12 7.47 9.17
N SER A 110 6.64 7.56 10.41
CA SER A 110 7.41 8.08 11.55
C SER A 110 8.67 7.26 11.86
N ALA A 111 8.65 5.97 11.53
CA ALA A 111 9.77 5.06 11.71
C ALA A 111 10.87 5.17 10.64
N ALA A 112 10.70 6.01 9.61
CA ALA A 112 11.70 6.21 8.56
C ALA A 112 12.98 6.85 9.13
N GLN A 113 14.04 6.04 9.21
CA GLN A 113 15.32 6.41 9.79
C GLN A 113 16.37 6.61 8.72
N ARG A 114 17.26 7.58 8.93
CA ARG A 114 18.43 7.77 8.06
C ARG A 114 19.24 6.49 8.05
N ILE A 115 19.61 6.03 6.86
CA ILE A 115 20.17 4.69 6.71
C ILE A 115 21.49 4.49 7.46
N ARG A 116 22.26 5.58 7.57
CA ARG A 116 23.54 5.65 8.30
C ARG A 116 23.36 5.64 9.82
N ASP A 117 22.19 6.05 10.31
CA ASP A 117 21.91 6.17 11.75
C ASP A 117 21.24 4.91 12.32
N ILE A 118 20.78 3.99 11.47
CA ILE A 118 20.19 2.73 11.91
C ILE A 118 21.27 1.86 12.57
N PRO A 119 21.08 1.34 13.79
CA PRO A 119 22.04 0.42 14.40
C PRO A 119 22.28 -0.84 13.55
N GLN A 120 23.45 -1.47 13.69
CA GLN A 120 23.74 -2.70 12.95
C GLN A 120 22.80 -3.84 13.39
N GLY A 121 22.23 -4.54 12.41
CA GLY A 121 21.32 -5.67 12.65
C GLY A 121 19.87 -5.29 13.00
N VAL A 122 19.60 -3.99 13.20
CA VAL A 122 18.24 -3.48 13.47
C VAL A 122 17.51 -3.23 12.15
N ILE A 123 16.24 -3.66 12.10
CA ILE A 123 15.33 -3.40 10.99
C ILE A 123 14.37 -2.27 11.40
N PRO A 124 14.33 -1.13 10.68
CA PRO A 124 13.41 -0.03 10.98
C PRO A 124 12.02 -0.36 10.42
N TYR A 125 11.25 -1.20 11.11
CA TYR A 125 9.87 -1.47 10.71
C TYR A 125 8.99 -0.21 10.84
N ILE A 126 8.13 0.03 9.85
CA ILE A 126 7.01 0.98 9.96
C ILE A 126 6.21 0.71 11.24
N SER A 127 5.74 1.77 11.91
CA SER A 127 4.91 1.62 13.10
C SER A 127 3.60 0.90 12.74
N ARG A 128 3.04 0.12 13.68
CA ARG A 128 1.75 -0.57 13.44
C ARG A 128 0.65 0.41 13.02
N LYS A 129 0.60 1.58 13.67
CA LYS A 129 -0.34 2.66 13.34
C LYS A 129 -0.19 3.09 11.89
N ASP A 130 1.04 3.39 11.48
CA ASP A 130 1.30 3.83 10.10
C ASP A 130 1.00 2.71 9.10
N LEU A 131 1.30 1.45 9.45
CA LEU A 131 0.98 0.30 8.60
C LEU A 131 -0.53 0.12 8.38
N VAL A 132 -1.34 0.31 9.42
CA VAL A 132 -2.82 0.28 9.29
C VAL A 132 -3.28 1.34 8.30
N VAL A 133 -2.83 2.59 8.44
CA VAL A 133 -3.23 3.68 7.54
C VAL A 133 -2.76 3.40 6.10
N PHE A 134 -1.54 2.90 5.92
CA PHE A 134 -1.01 2.52 4.60
C PHE A 134 -1.86 1.43 3.94
N LYS A 135 -2.32 0.45 4.72
CA LYS A 135 -3.18 -0.64 4.24
C LYS A 135 -4.58 -0.15 3.87
N ILE A 136 -5.14 0.76 4.65
CA ILE A 136 -6.42 1.41 4.33
C ILE A 136 -6.30 2.20 3.01
N GLU A 137 -5.27 3.03 2.85
CA GLU A 137 -5.04 3.77 1.59
C GLU A 137 -4.84 2.81 0.41
N SER A 138 -4.00 1.79 0.58
CA SER A 138 -3.71 0.82 -0.49
C SER A 138 -4.95 0.04 -0.91
N CYS A 139 -5.85 -0.31 0.03
CA CYS A 139 -7.14 -0.89 -0.27
C CYS A 139 -8.00 0.06 -1.12
N GLY A 140 -8.05 1.33 -0.76
CA GLY A 140 -8.78 2.37 -1.48
C GLY A 140 -8.24 2.63 -2.90
N VAL A 141 -6.94 2.50 -3.12
CA VAL A 141 -6.34 2.57 -4.47
C VAL A 141 -6.61 1.28 -5.25
N ARG A 142 -6.73 0.14 -4.56
CA ARG A 142 -6.83 -1.20 -5.15
C ARG A 142 -8.21 -1.85 -5.02
N LYS A 143 -9.28 -1.05 -4.96
CA LYS A 143 -10.65 -1.44 -4.50
C LYS A 143 -11.15 -2.76 -5.06
N GLN A 144 -10.90 -3.06 -6.34
CA GLN A 144 -11.49 -4.20 -7.04
C GLN A 144 -10.49 -5.35 -7.28
N THR A 145 -9.34 -5.33 -6.61
CA THR A 145 -8.29 -6.33 -6.81
C THR A 145 -8.21 -7.33 -5.65
N LYS A 146 -7.59 -8.48 -5.89
CA LYS A 146 -7.26 -9.45 -4.82
C LYS A 146 -6.35 -8.82 -3.77
N GLN A 147 -5.46 -7.93 -4.21
CA GLN A 147 -4.56 -7.18 -3.35
C GLN A 147 -5.31 -6.20 -2.44
N GLY A 148 -6.36 -5.54 -2.94
CA GLY A 148 -7.23 -4.68 -2.14
C GLY A 148 -7.92 -5.44 -1.00
N LEU A 149 -8.43 -6.65 -1.29
CA LEU A 149 -8.96 -7.54 -0.26
C LEU A 149 -7.90 -7.93 0.78
N ILE A 150 -6.68 -8.27 0.34
CA ILE A 150 -5.56 -8.59 1.26
C ILE A 150 -5.24 -7.37 2.14
N ASP A 151 -5.24 -6.16 1.58
CA ASP A 151 -4.97 -4.95 2.34
C ASP A 151 -6.05 -4.67 3.39
N ALA A 152 -7.33 -4.85 3.04
CA ALA A 152 -8.44 -4.73 3.97
C ALA A 152 -8.32 -5.72 5.14
N ILE A 153 -8.05 -7.00 4.83
CA ILE A 153 -7.83 -8.05 5.85
C ILE A 153 -6.63 -7.73 6.73
N ASP A 154 -5.52 -7.26 6.15
CA ASP A 154 -4.33 -6.87 6.90
C ASP A 154 -4.63 -5.69 7.84
N ALA A 155 -5.30 -4.65 7.35
CA ALA A 155 -5.69 -3.50 8.15
C ALA A 155 -6.55 -3.93 9.35
N GLU A 156 -7.57 -4.74 9.11
CA GLU A 156 -8.46 -5.24 10.16
C GLU A 156 -7.74 -6.13 11.17
N THR A 157 -6.86 -7.02 10.70
CA THR A 157 -6.09 -7.91 11.57
C THR A 157 -5.18 -7.10 12.49
N LEU A 158 -4.42 -6.15 11.92
CA LEU A 158 -3.52 -5.28 12.67
C LEU A 158 -4.28 -4.42 13.69
N LEU A 159 -5.47 -3.94 13.32
CA LEU A 159 -6.33 -3.14 14.17
C LEU A 159 -6.97 -3.98 15.29
N SER A 160 -7.39 -5.21 15.01
CA SER A 160 -7.90 -6.14 16.02
C SER A 160 -6.87 -6.49 17.10
N MET A 161 -5.58 -6.26 16.84
CA MET A 161 -4.48 -6.50 17.77
C MET A 161 -4.14 -5.27 18.64
N VAL A 162 -4.76 -4.12 18.42
CA VAL A 162 -4.60 -2.96 19.31
C VAL A 162 -5.60 -3.02 20.47
N LYS A 163 -5.15 -2.59 21.66
CA LYS A 163 -5.98 -2.62 22.88
C LYS A 163 -6.77 -1.33 23.09
N THR A 164 -6.32 -0.25 22.46
CA THR A 164 -6.89 1.08 22.57
C THR A 164 -7.05 1.64 21.16
N PRO A 165 -8.02 2.55 20.96
CA PRO A 165 -8.14 3.29 19.71
C PRO A 165 -6.81 3.89 19.25
N LEU A 166 -6.60 3.95 17.94
CA LEU A 166 -5.43 4.60 17.38
C LEU A 166 -5.50 6.11 17.60
N ALA A 167 -4.38 6.71 18.01
CA ALA A 167 -4.20 8.16 18.02
C ALA A 167 -3.68 8.61 16.65
N LEU A 168 -4.60 8.86 15.72
CA LEU A 168 -4.30 9.35 14.37
C LEU A 168 -3.94 10.84 14.41
N THR A 169 -3.02 11.24 13.55
CA THR A 169 -2.80 12.68 13.25
C THR A 169 -3.92 13.19 12.32
N PRO A 170 -4.14 14.51 12.18
CA PRO A 170 -5.17 15.04 11.27
C PRO A 170 -5.01 14.55 9.84
N GLN A 171 -3.78 14.44 9.33
CA GLN A 171 -3.51 13.90 8.00
C GLN A 171 -3.92 12.42 7.90
N GLN A 172 -3.57 11.61 8.90
CA GLN A 172 -3.91 10.19 8.94
C GLN A 172 -5.43 9.98 9.05
N GLN A 173 -6.11 10.81 9.84
CA GLN A 173 -7.56 10.77 9.97
C GLN A 173 -8.24 11.06 8.63
N ALA A 174 -7.84 12.10 7.91
CA ALA A 174 -8.40 12.44 6.60
C ALA A 174 -8.25 11.29 5.58
N ILE A 175 -7.07 10.65 5.53
CA ILE A 175 -6.83 9.47 4.68
C ILE A 175 -7.77 8.32 5.06
N VAL A 176 -7.88 8.04 6.36
CA VAL A 176 -8.74 6.96 6.85
C VAL A 176 -10.20 7.24 6.51
N GLU A 177 -10.70 8.44 6.79
CA GLU A 177 -12.08 8.82 6.49
C GLU A 177 -12.42 8.69 5.01
N ASP A 178 -11.50 9.07 4.11
CA ASP A 178 -11.71 8.97 2.66
C ASP A 178 -11.77 7.51 2.13
N ARG A 179 -11.13 6.57 2.83
CA ARG A 179 -10.92 5.19 2.32
C ARG A 179 -11.58 4.08 3.13
N ILE A 180 -12.15 4.38 4.29
CA ILE A 180 -12.68 3.36 5.21
C ILE A 180 -13.83 2.56 4.60
N GLU A 181 -14.66 3.17 3.74
CA GLU A 181 -15.74 2.46 3.03
C GLU A 181 -15.21 1.34 2.14
N ASP A 182 -14.09 1.58 1.45
CA ASP A 182 -13.48 0.60 0.56
C ASP A 182 -13.03 -0.63 1.33
N VAL A 183 -12.45 -0.42 2.51
CA VAL A 183 -12.04 -1.49 3.42
C VAL A 183 -13.26 -2.26 3.94
N MET A 184 -14.31 -1.54 4.37
CA MET A 184 -15.53 -2.16 4.89
C MET A 184 -16.28 -2.97 3.83
N SER A 185 -16.19 -2.59 2.56
CA SER A 185 -16.78 -3.34 1.44
C SER A 185 -16.21 -4.77 1.33
N HIS A 186 -14.95 -4.96 1.71
CA HIS A 186 -14.25 -6.25 1.78
C HIS A 186 -14.43 -6.96 3.12
N CYS A 187 -14.55 -6.22 4.22
CA CYS A 187 -14.57 -6.72 5.60
C CYS A 187 -15.96 -6.67 6.26
N LYS A 188 -16.93 -7.41 5.71
CA LYS A 188 -18.36 -7.33 6.11
C LYS A 188 -18.71 -7.83 7.53
N HIS A 189 -17.76 -8.43 8.25
CA HIS A 189 -18.03 -9.02 9.56
C HIS A 189 -17.81 -8.06 10.73
N ARG A 190 -17.25 -6.87 10.46
CA ARG A 190 -17.12 -5.80 11.45
C ARG A 190 -18.10 -4.67 11.09
N PRO A 191 -18.95 -4.23 12.04
CA PRO A 191 -19.82 -3.10 11.81
C PRO A 191 -19.03 -1.78 11.75
N ARG A 192 -19.58 -0.77 11.08
CA ARG A 192 -18.98 0.57 10.92
C ARG A 192 -18.49 1.18 12.23
N TRP A 193 -19.31 1.12 13.29
CA TRP A 193 -18.96 1.64 14.61
C TRP A 193 -17.68 1.01 15.18
N TRP A 194 -17.40 -0.27 14.87
CA TRP A 194 -16.20 -0.95 15.35
C TRP A 194 -14.96 -0.33 14.72
N TRP A 195 -15.00 -0.11 13.40
CA TRP A 195 -13.92 0.53 12.67
C TRP A 195 -13.68 1.95 13.18
N ARG A 196 -14.72 2.78 13.26
CA ARG A 196 -14.63 4.16 13.76
C ARG A 196 -14.02 4.21 15.15
N LYS A 197 -14.52 3.39 16.07
CA LYS A 197 -14.01 3.27 17.45
C LYS A 197 -12.54 2.87 17.49
N GLN A 198 -12.13 1.83 16.74
CA GLN A 198 -10.75 1.35 16.78
C GLN A 198 -9.77 2.32 16.10
N LEU A 199 -10.23 3.06 15.08
CA LEU A 199 -9.45 4.08 14.39
C LEU A 199 -9.41 5.41 15.15
N GLY A 200 -10.16 5.54 16.25
CA GLY A 200 -10.23 6.78 17.03
C GLY A 200 -10.97 7.91 16.30
N LEU A 201 -11.86 7.56 15.39
CA LEU A 201 -12.72 8.51 14.67
C LEU A 201 -13.90 8.92 15.56
N PRO A 202 -14.45 10.13 15.40
CA PRO A 202 -15.68 10.54 16.09
C PRO A 202 -16.83 9.59 15.74
N GLU A 203 -17.77 9.39 16.65
CA GLU A 203 -19.04 8.71 16.30
C GLU A 203 -19.78 9.57 15.26
N GLU A 204 -20.41 8.93 14.28
CA GLU A 204 -21.31 9.65 13.37
C GLU A 204 -22.60 9.90 14.14
N ASP A 205 -23.11 11.13 14.10
CA ASP A 205 -24.41 11.45 14.67
C ASP A 205 -25.50 10.71 13.87
N GLU A 206 -26.46 10.08 14.55
CA GLU A 206 -27.51 9.21 13.97
C GLU A 206 -28.52 9.94 13.03
N GLU A 207 -28.25 11.16 12.57
CA GLU A 207 -29.24 12.02 11.91
C GLU A 207 -29.41 11.79 10.39
N ASP A 208 -28.62 10.91 9.75
CA ASP A 208 -28.67 10.72 8.29
C ASP A 208 -29.31 9.39 7.79
N GLU A 209 -29.72 8.47 8.68
CA GLU A 209 -30.36 7.20 8.26
C GLU A 209 -31.87 7.33 7.91
N GLU A 210 -32.53 8.46 8.16
CA GLU A 210 -33.99 8.61 7.91
C GLU A 210 -34.37 9.06 6.48
N LYS A 211 -33.42 9.29 5.55
CA LYS A 211 -33.75 9.83 4.21
C LYS A 211 -33.96 8.81 3.09
N GLU A 212 -33.66 7.53 3.25
CA GLU A 212 -33.89 6.52 2.19
C GLU A 212 -35.20 5.71 2.33
N GLY A 213 -36.10 6.11 3.24
CA GLY A 213 -37.32 5.35 3.55
C GLY A 213 -38.65 5.92 3.02
N ARG A 214 -38.68 7.08 2.36
CA ARG A 214 -39.93 7.70 1.89
C ARG A 214 -39.77 8.42 0.55
N GLU A 215 -39.81 7.68 -0.54
CA GLU A 215 -40.50 8.12 -1.75
C GLU A 215 -41.23 6.91 -2.34
N GLY A 216 -42.50 6.78 -1.92
CA GLY A 216 -43.46 5.89 -2.52
C GLY A 216 -44.06 6.51 -3.77
N ASP A 217 -44.34 5.63 -4.72
CA ASP A 217 -45.51 5.61 -5.59
C ASP A 217 -45.88 6.90 -6.33
N ASN A 218 -45.59 6.92 -7.63
CA ASN A 218 -46.50 7.56 -8.57
C ASN A 218 -46.58 6.76 -9.88
N GLU A 219 -47.70 6.04 -10.04
CA GLU A 219 -48.18 5.49 -11.29
C GLU A 219 -48.53 6.60 -12.29
N GLY A 220 -48.28 6.37 -13.58
CA GLY A 220 -48.69 7.27 -14.64
C GLY A 220 -48.46 6.68 -16.03
N ASP A 221 -49.49 5.99 -16.53
CA ASP A 221 -49.65 5.54 -17.92
C ASP A 221 -49.45 6.67 -18.96
N LYS A 222 -48.90 6.32 -20.14
CA LYS A 222 -49.54 6.57 -21.45
C LYS A 222 -48.80 5.98 -22.66
N GLU A 223 -49.63 5.52 -23.59
CA GLU A 223 -49.37 4.84 -24.87
C GLU A 223 -48.73 5.72 -25.97
N GLY A 224 -48.04 5.05 -26.91
CA GLY A 224 -48.33 5.19 -28.35
C GLY A 224 -47.36 6.01 -29.22
N GLY A 225 -46.78 5.37 -30.25
CA GLY A 225 -46.21 6.08 -31.41
C GLY A 225 -45.19 5.27 -32.23
N LYS A 226 -45.56 4.88 -33.45
CA LYS A 226 -44.71 4.26 -34.50
C LYS A 226 -43.96 5.32 -35.32
N GLU A 227 -42.79 4.95 -35.87
CA GLU A 227 -42.30 5.11 -37.27
C GLU A 227 -40.76 4.85 -37.26
N GLY A 228 -40.18 4.03 -38.16
CA GLY A 228 -39.57 4.46 -39.44
C GLY A 228 -38.23 5.17 -39.17
N ASP A 229 -37.07 4.96 -39.81
CA ASP A 229 -36.64 4.33 -41.06
C ASP A 229 -35.08 4.40 -41.08
N GLU A 230 -34.47 3.62 -41.97
CA GLU A 230 -33.12 3.66 -42.58
C GLU A 230 -31.94 4.55 -42.07
N GLY A 231 -30.72 3.97 -42.09
CA GLY A 231 -29.57 4.63 -42.76
C GLY A 231 -28.25 4.88 -41.99
N SER A 232 -27.24 4.03 -42.27
CA SER A 232 -25.84 4.33 -42.68
C SER A 232 -24.83 5.16 -41.85
N SER A 233 -23.54 4.78 -42.04
CA SER A 233 -22.23 5.42 -41.76
C SER A 233 -21.76 5.48 -40.30
N GLU A 234 -20.69 4.76 -39.92
CA GLU A 234 -19.25 5.08 -40.09
C GLU A 234 -18.87 6.42 -39.47
N GLU A 235 -18.13 6.40 -38.35
CA GLU A 235 -16.95 7.23 -38.13
C GLU A 235 -16.18 6.75 -36.88
N ASP A 236 -14.90 6.47 -37.12
CA ASP A 236 -13.88 6.16 -36.14
C ASP A 236 -13.60 7.35 -35.22
N VAL A 237 -13.56 7.13 -33.92
CA VAL A 237 -12.94 8.05 -32.96
C VAL A 237 -11.86 7.27 -32.23
N GLU A 238 -10.61 7.51 -32.65
CA GLU A 238 -9.42 7.21 -31.86
C GLU A 238 -9.47 8.09 -30.61
N GLU A 239 -9.76 7.48 -29.46
CA GLU A 239 -9.59 8.12 -28.16
C GLU A 239 -8.23 7.68 -27.61
N ASP A 240 -7.26 8.58 -27.73
CA ASP A 240 -5.99 8.55 -27.02
C ASP A 240 -6.27 8.46 -25.52
N THR A 241 -6.21 7.26 -24.98
CA THR A 241 -6.13 7.05 -23.53
C THR A 241 -4.68 7.21 -23.12
N GLU A 242 -4.34 8.40 -22.61
CA GLU A 242 -3.20 8.56 -21.70
C GLU A 242 -3.40 7.56 -20.55
N GLU A 243 -2.70 6.42 -20.63
CA GLU A 243 -2.65 5.45 -19.56
C GLU A 243 -2.16 6.15 -18.28
N ASP A 244 -3.08 6.22 -17.32
CA ASP A 244 -2.88 6.65 -15.95
C ASP A 244 -1.81 5.75 -15.29
N ASN A 245 -0.57 6.22 -15.38
CA ASN A 245 0.66 5.53 -14.95
C ASN A 245 0.76 5.39 -13.42
N THR A 246 -0.30 5.72 -12.69
CA THR A 246 -0.41 5.61 -11.23
C THR A 246 -0.79 4.19 -10.79
N LEU A 247 -1.44 3.40 -11.68
CA LEU A 247 -1.87 2.03 -11.37
C LEU A 247 -0.76 0.97 -11.43
N LEU A 248 0.33 1.23 -12.17
CA LEU A 248 1.41 0.25 -12.36
C LEU A 248 2.27 0.02 -11.10
N TYR A 249 2.35 0.99 -10.20
CA TYR A 249 3.15 0.85 -8.96
C TYR A 249 2.52 -0.10 -7.93
N PHE A 250 1.21 -0.34 -8.01
CA PHE A 250 0.47 -1.16 -7.05
C PHE A 250 0.14 -2.57 -7.55
N SER A 251 0.44 -2.88 -8.82
CA SER A 251 0.14 -4.18 -9.45
C SER A 251 1.13 -5.31 -9.09
N SER A 252 2.20 -5.02 -8.34
CA SER A 252 3.27 -6.00 -8.04
C SER A 252 3.49 -6.33 -6.55
N CYS A 253 2.62 -5.89 -5.63
CA CYS A 253 2.67 -6.24 -4.20
C CYS A 253 1.50 -7.14 -3.79
#